data_AF-A0A3P6B044-F1
#
_entry.id   AF-A0A3P6B044-F1
#
_cell.length_a   1.000
_cell.length_b   1.000
_cell.length_c   1.000
_cell.angle_alpha   90.00
_cell.angle_beta   90.00
_cell.angle_gamma   90.00
#
_symmetry.space_group_name_H-M   'P 1'
#
loop_
_entity.id
_entity.type
_entity.pdbx_description
1 polymer ?
#
loop_
_entity_poly.entity_id
_entity_poly.type
_entity_poly.pdbx_seq_one_letter_code
_entity_poly.pdbx_strand_id
1 'polypeptide(L)' 'VIDVLHPGRANVSKAELKEKLARMYEVKDPNAIFVFKFRTHFGGFGLIYDNVESAKKFEPKYRLIRLSFSLFQ' A
#
# COMPACT_ATOMS: atom_id res chain seq x y z
N VAL A 1 6.02 1.05 -9.64
CA VAL A 1 5.31 2.35 -9.79
C VAL A 1 3.83 2.04 -9.99
N ILE A 2 2.92 2.83 -9.43
CA ILE A 2 1.47 2.63 -9.58
C ILE A 2 0.91 3.83 -10.33
N ASP A 3 0.37 3.59 -11.52
CA ASP A 3 -0.48 4.56 -12.21
C ASP A 3 -1.95 4.25 -11.94
N VAL A 4 -2.75 5.29 -11.69
CA VAL A 4 -4.17 5.15 -11.32
C VAL A 4 -5.04 5.96 -12.26
N LEU A 5 -5.70 5.26 -13.18
CA LEU A 5 -6.67 5.84 -14.10
C LEU A 5 -8.09 5.73 -13.50
N HIS A 6 -8.72 6.86 -13.20
CA HIS A 6 -10.06 6.93 -12.61
C HIS A 6 -10.92 8.05 -13.25
N PRO A 7 -11.28 7.94 -14.55
CA PRO A 7 -12.02 8.97 -15.27
C PRO A 7 -13.42 9.13 -14.67
N GLY A 8 -13.85 10.38 -14.45
CA GLY A 8 -15.18 10.68 -13.91
C GLY A 8 -15.42 10.28 -12.44
N ARG A 9 -14.40 9.77 -11.74
CA ARG A 9 -14.47 9.39 -10.32
C ARG A 9 -13.51 10.25 -9.51
N ALA A 10 -13.88 10.52 -8.25
CA ALA A 10 -12.99 11.11 -7.26
C ALA A 10 -11.77 10.20 -6.97
N ASN A 11 -10.87 10.65 -6.09
CA ASN A 11 -9.66 9.91 -5.74
C ASN A 11 -9.97 8.47 -5.27
N VAL A 12 -9.19 7.51 -5.78
CA VAL A 12 -9.27 6.11 -5.35
C VAL A 12 -8.66 5.97 -3.95
N SER A 13 -9.34 5.24 -3.07
CA SER A 13 -8.85 5.03 -1.71
C SER A 13 -7.64 4.09 -1.69
N LYS A 14 -6.78 4.24 -0.68
CA LYS A 14 -5.63 3.32 -0.51
C LYS A 14 -6.05 1.88 -0.22
N ALA A 15 -7.20 1.69 0.44
CA ALA A 15 -7.74 0.37 0.74
C ALA A 15 -8.12 -0.37 -0.56
N GLU A 16 -8.83 0.30 -1.46
CA GLU A 16 -9.20 -0.25 -2.76
C GLU A 16 -7.98 -0.60 -3.62
N LEU A 17 -6.95 0.26 -3.59
CA LEU A 17 -5.67 -0.04 -4.27
C LEU A 17 -4.97 -1.26 -3.67
N LYS A 18 -4.94 -1.38 -2.33
CA LYS A 18 -4.36 -2.55 -1.65
C LYS A 18 -5.09 -3.84 -2.03
N GLU A 19 -6.42 -3.84 -2.03
CA GLU A 19 -7.22 -5.00 -2.42
C GLU A 19 -6.95 -5.41 -3.87
N LYS A 20 -6.91 -4.43 -4.78
CA LYS A 20 -6.62 -4.70 -6.20
C LYS A 20 -5.23 -5.27 -6.39
N LEU A 21 -4.22 -4.74 -5.69
CA LEU A 21 -2.85 -5.27 -5.72
C LEU A 21 -2.75 -6.67 -5.12
N ALA A 22 -3.46 -6.93 -4.00
CA ALA A 22 -3.48 -8.25 -3.37
C ALA A 22 -4.02 -9.31 -4.33
N ARG A 23 -5.09 -9.00 -5.07
CA ARG A 23 -5.65 -9.91 -6.08
C ARG A 23 -4.76 -10.05 -7.30
N MET A 24 -4.16 -8.96 -7.78
CA MET A 24 -3.36 -8.94 -9.00
C MET A 24 -2.05 -9.72 -8.86
N TYR A 25 -1.45 -9.72 -7.68
CA TYR A 25 -0.18 -10.37 -7.38
C TYR A 25 -0.31 -11.56 -6.42
N GLU A 26 -1.52 -12.03 -6.17
CA GLU A 26 -1.82 -13.20 -5.33
C GLU A 26 -1.16 -13.12 -3.93
N VAL A 27 -1.15 -11.91 -3.36
CA VAL A 27 -0.52 -11.65 -2.06
C VAL A 27 -1.39 -12.25 -0.96
N LYS A 28 -0.80 -13.17 -0.18
CA LYS A 28 -1.50 -13.89 0.90
C LYS A 28 -1.99 -12.95 2.00
N ASP A 29 -1.18 -11.97 2.38
CA ASP A 29 -1.52 -10.99 3.42
C ASP A 29 -1.50 -9.55 2.85
N PRO A 30 -2.68 -8.90 2.69
CA PRO A 30 -2.77 -7.51 2.22
C PRO A 30 -2.02 -6.51 3.10
N ASN A 31 -1.69 -6.87 4.34
CA ASN A 31 -0.90 -6.05 5.23
C ASN A 31 0.58 -5.94 4.80
N ALA A 32 1.08 -6.88 4.01
CA ALA A 32 2.40 -6.81 3.41
C ALA A 32 2.47 -5.82 2.22
N ILE A 33 1.35 -5.16 1.88
CA ILE A 33 1.24 -4.18 0.78
C ILE A 33 1.25 -2.75 1.34
N PHE A 34 2.19 -1.95 0.86
CA PHE A 34 2.41 -0.56 1.28
C PHE A 34 2.28 0.36 0.08
N VAL A 35 1.31 1.29 0.13
CA VAL A 35 1.07 2.26 -0.94
C VAL A 35 1.19 3.68 -0.41
N PHE A 36 2.03 4.52 -1.05
CA PHE A 36 2.40 5.84 -0.54
C PHE A 36 2.76 6.84 -1.65
N LYS A 37 2.94 8.12 -1.25
CA LYS A 37 3.34 9.24 -2.13
C LYS A 37 2.41 9.45 -3.35
N PHE A 38 1.10 9.19 -3.22
CA PHE A 38 0.15 9.52 -4.28
C PHE A 38 0.08 11.03 -4.51
N ARG A 39 0.23 11.44 -5.77
CA ARG A 39 -0.03 12.79 -6.27
C ARG A 39 -1.01 12.70 -7.43
N THR A 40 -2.01 13.57 -7.43
CA THR A 40 -2.93 13.73 -8.56
C THR A 40 -2.12 13.96 -9.84
N HIS A 41 -2.46 13.29 -10.93
CA HIS A 41 -1.75 13.24 -12.23
C HIS A 41 -0.46 12.40 -12.33
N PHE A 42 0.18 11.99 -11.23
CA PHE A 42 1.45 11.24 -11.28
C PHE A 42 1.37 9.83 -10.67
N GLY A 43 0.19 9.43 -10.17
CA GLY A 43 0.04 8.15 -9.48
C GLY A 43 0.82 8.13 -8.16
N GLY A 44 1.39 6.96 -7.82
CA GLY A 44 2.11 6.75 -6.57
C GLY A 44 3.06 5.55 -6.59
N PHE A 45 3.52 5.18 -5.40
CA PHE A 45 4.44 4.06 -5.21
C PHE A 45 3.79 2.96 -4.38
N GLY A 46 4.12 1.71 -4.72
CA GLY A 46 3.69 0.50 -4.04
C GLY A 46 4.88 -0.39 -3.75
N LEU A 47 4.91 -0.97 -2.55
CA LEU A 47 5.84 -2.01 -2.14
C LEU A 47 5.02 -3.22 -1.68
N ILE A 48 5.41 -4.41 -2.11
CA ILE A 48 4.81 -5.68 -1.70
C ILE A 48 5.96 -6.50 -1.11
N TYR A 49 5.82 -6.88 0.15
CA TYR A 49 6.77 -7.76 0.84
C TYR A 49 6.25 -9.20 0.82
N ASP A 50 7.16 -10.18 0.94
CA ASP A 50 6.77 -11.59 1.04
C ASP A 50 5.98 -11.90 2.33
N ASN A 51 6.27 -11.17 3.40
CA ASN A 51 5.61 -11.29 4.69
C ASN A 51 5.65 -9.98 5.49
N VAL A 52 4.80 -9.89 6.51
CA VAL A 52 4.67 -8.70 7.38
C VAL A 52 5.91 -8.45 8.24
N GLU A 53 6.64 -9.50 8.61
CA GLU A 53 7.87 -9.38 9.41
C GLU A 53 8.98 -8.67 8.64
N SER A 54 9.14 -9.02 7.37
CA SER A 54 10.04 -8.35 6.43
C SER A 54 9.64 -6.89 6.25
N ALA A 55 8.34 -6.63 6.08
CA ALA A 55 7.83 -5.26 6.04
C ALA A 55 8.19 -4.48 7.31
N LYS A 56 7.95 -5.04 8.50
CA LYS A 56 8.31 -4.39 9.79
C LYS A 56 9.81 -4.13 9.93
N LYS A 57 10.67 -5.00 9.38
CA LYS A 57 12.13 -4.88 9.45
C LYS A 57 12.68 -3.80 8.52
N PHE A 58 12.15 -3.68 7.31
CA PHE A 58 12.72 -2.84 6.26
C PHE A 58 11.95 -1.54 6.02
N GLU A 59 10.69 -1.43 6.45
CA GLU A 59 9.94 -0.18 6.35
C GLU A 59 10.37 0.85 7.40
N PRO A 60 10.55 2.13 7.02
CA PRO A 60 10.74 3.20 7.99
C PRO A 60 9.58 3.28 8.99
N LYS A 61 9.91 3.39 10.30
CA LYS A 61 8.95 3.39 11.41
C LYS A 61 7.77 4.35 11.23
N TYR A 62 8.00 5.55 10.69
CA TYR A 62 6.94 6.54 10.46
C TYR A 62 5.85 6.05 9.50
N ARG A 63 6.19 5.17 8.54
CA ARG A 63 5.25 4.62 7.56
C ARG A 63 4.40 3.51 8.18
N LEU A 64 4.98 2.71 9.05
CA LEU A 64 4.26 1.70 9.85
C LEU A 64 3.20 2.37 10.72
N ILE A 65 3.56 3.43 11.45
CA ILE A 65 2.64 4.20 12.30
C ILE A 65 1.47 4.78 11.49
N ARG A 66 1.77 5.38 10.33
CA ARG A 66 0.74 6.00 9.46
C ARG A 66 -0.26 5.00 8.88
N LEU A 67 0.10 3.72 8.80
CA LEU A 67 -0.77 2.66 8.30
C LEU A 67 -1.52 1.94 9.42
N SER A 68 -1.50 2.48 10.65
CA SER A 68 -2.12 1.91 11.84
C SER A 68 -1.64 0.48 12.14
N PHE A 69 -0.44 0.12 11.69
CA PHE A 69 0.25 -1.05 12.21
C PHE A 69 0.65 -0.70 13.64
N SER A 70 -0.15 -1.12 14.63
CA SER A 70 0.19 -0.89 16.03
C SER A 70 1.58 -1.45 16.29
N LEU A 71 2.50 -0.56 16.68
CA LEU A 71 3.82 -0.95 17.20
C LEU A 71 3.73 -1.55 18.61
N PHE A 72 2.52 -1.84 19.08
CA PHE A 72 2.22 -2.49 20.34
C PHE A 72 1.36 -3.72 20.05
N GLN A 73 2.05 -4.85 20.01
CA GLN A 73 1.61 -6.06 20.68
C GLN A 73 2.70 -6.39 21.69
#